data_AF-A0A9X0Z0X3-F1
#
_entry.id   AF-A0A9X0Z0X3-F1
#
_cell.length_a   1.000
_cell.length_b   1.000
_cell.length_c   1.000
_cell.angle_alpha   90.00
_cell.angle_beta   90.00
_cell.angle_gamma   90.00
#
_symmetry.space_group_name_H-M   'P 1'
#
loop_
_entity.id
_entity.type
_entity.pdbx_description
1 polymer ?
#
loop_
_entity_poly.entity_id
_entity_poly.type
_entity_poly.pdbx_seq_one_letter_code
_entity_poly.pdbx_strand_id
1 'polypeptide(L)'
;MKLNDLLKRNKVVAFGFPAVKDLIRYDNKDSENTVIISALSPSQLVEHGINEYYGLELPRDTVFETGLDIIKSNINVYKYCLTALEIYPLDNRNDFIIVSRHKGTIQILKEEFPFLKDVPIFERVESSDIKGKHVFGTLPHHMIADCDLYTSVSIKGFDYNKDGDLNGSELKERIQIAEYPIMLEKLN
;
A
#
# COMPACT_ATOMS: atom_id res chain seq x y z
N MET A 1 -11.39 -12.62 8.09
CA MET A 1 -12.65 -13.32 7.72
C MET A 1 -12.60 -13.79 6.28
N LYS A 2 -13.57 -14.58 5.78
CA LYS A 2 -13.64 -14.96 4.37
C LYS A 2 -14.33 -13.90 3.52
N LEU A 3 -13.86 -13.71 2.29
CA LEU A 3 -14.44 -12.76 1.33
C LEU A 3 -15.93 -13.03 1.10
N ASN A 4 -16.31 -14.30 0.92
CA ASN A 4 -17.69 -14.67 0.59
C ASN A 4 -18.65 -14.33 1.75
N ASP A 5 -18.19 -14.42 2.99
CA ASP A 5 -18.98 -14.02 4.16
C ASP A 5 -19.11 -12.50 4.25
N LEU A 6 -18.07 -11.75 3.88
CA LEU A 6 -18.10 -10.29 3.82
C LEU A 6 -19.12 -9.81 2.77
N LEU A 7 -19.10 -10.40 1.56
CA LEU A 7 -20.02 -10.06 0.47
C LEU A 7 -21.48 -10.35 0.81
N LYS A 8 -21.78 -11.49 1.43
CA LYS A 8 -23.16 -11.86 1.83
C LYS A 8 -23.77 -10.93 2.89
N ARG A 9 -22.93 -10.28 3.70
CA ARG A 9 -23.39 -9.49 4.86
C ARG A 9 -23.44 -7.99 4.59
N ASN A 10 -22.78 -7.51 3.54
CA ASN A 10 -22.54 -6.09 3.36
C ASN A 10 -22.77 -5.68 1.91
N LYS A 11 -23.11 -4.41 1.73
CA LYS A 11 -22.95 -3.72 0.46
C LYS A 11 -21.48 -3.36 0.29
N VAL A 12 -20.95 -3.43 -0.94
CA VAL A 12 -19.53 -3.26 -1.20
C VAL A 12 -19.27 -2.13 -2.18
N VAL A 13 -18.24 -1.34 -1.87
CA VAL A 13 -17.52 -0.50 -2.82
C VAL A 13 -16.13 -1.12 -3.01
N ALA A 14 -15.69 -1.27 -4.26
CA ALA A 14 -14.45 -1.98 -4.57
C ALA A 14 -13.45 -1.14 -5.36
N PHE A 15 -12.17 -1.18 -4.96
CA PHE A 15 -11.07 -0.47 -5.60
C PHE A 15 -9.95 -1.44 -6.01
N GLY A 16 -9.31 -1.17 -7.16
CA GLY A 16 -8.23 -2.01 -7.68
C GLY A 16 -8.41 -2.38 -9.15
N PHE A 17 -7.84 -3.52 -9.53
CA PHE A 17 -7.92 -4.07 -10.88
C PHE A 17 -9.34 -4.55 -11.22
N PRO A 18 -9.67 -4.76 -12.52
CA PRO A 18 -11.04 -5.02 -12.97
C PRO A 18 -11.77 -6.14 -12.23
N ALA A 19 -11.11 -7.28 -11.98
CA ALA A 19 -11.72 -8.39 -11.25
C ALA A 19 -12.11 -8.05 -9.80
N VAL A 20 -11.34 -7.19 -9.11
CA VAL A 20 -11.72 -6.71 -7.76
C VAL A 20 -12.91 -5.77 -7.84
N LYS A 21 -12.93 -4.85 -8.82
CA LYS A 21 -14.07 -3.96 -9.04
C LYS A 21 -15.35 -4.72 -9.36
N ASP A 22 -15.24 -5.88 -10.00
CA ASP A 22 -16.38 -6.74 -10.34
C ASP A 22 -17.06 -7.37 -9.11
N LEU A 23 -16.40 -7.40 -7.94
CA LEU A 23 -16.96 -7.94 -6.69
C LEU A 23 -18.25 -7.22 -6.25
N ILE A 24 -18.44 -5.96 -6.66
CA ILE A 24 -19.67 -5.20 -6.37
C ILE A 24 -20.93 -5.83 -6.99
N ARG A 25 -20.81 -6.79 -7.92
CA ARG A 25 -21.96 -7.48 -8.49
C ARG A 25 -22.51 -8.59 -7.60
N TYR A 26 -21.75 -9.01 -6.58
CA TYR A 26 -22.01 -10.20 -5.77
C TYR A 26 -22.20 -9.89 -4.28
N ASP A 27 -22.28 -8.60 -3.93
CA ASP A 27 -22.52 -8.12 -2.57
C ASP A 27 -24.01 -8.19 -2.20
N ASN A 28 -24.32 -7.97 -0.92
CA ASN A 28 -25.68 -7.86 -0.44
C ASN A 28 -26.18 -6.43 -0.62
N LYS A 29 -26.92 -6.19 -1.71
CA LYS A 29 -27.48 -4.87 -2.05
C LYS A 29 -28.49 -4.33 -1.04
N ASP A 30 -29.11 -5.20 -0.27
CA ASP A 30 -30.13 -4.85 0.73
C ASP A 30 -29.52 -4.53 2.11
N SER A 31 -28.21 -4.72 2.28
CA SER A 31 -27.51 -4.37 3.52
C SER A 31 -27.43 -2.86 3.72
N GLU A 32 -27.76 -2.41 4.92
CA GLU A 32 -27.54 -1.02 5.36
C GLU A 32 -26.05 -0.72 5.61
N ASN A 33 -25.25 -1.75 5.92
CA ASN A 33 -23.81 -1.58 6.09
C ASN A 33 -23.08 -1.60 4.75
N THR A 34 -22.28 -0.57 4.47
CA THR A 34 -21.40 -0.48 3.30
C THR A 34 -19.95 -0.61 3.73
N VAL A 35 -19.21 -1.52 3.10
CA VAL A 35 -17.78 -1.73 3.36
C VAL A 35 -16.97 -1.50 2.09
N ILE A 36 -15.72 -1.09 2.28
CA ILE A 36 -14.77 -0.91 1.19
C ILE A 36 -13.89 -2.16 1.09
N ILE A 37 -13.74 -2.70 -0.11
CA ILE A 37 -12.74 -3.74 -0.42
C ILE A 37 -11.73 -3.13 -1.38
N SER A 38 -10.43 -3.34 -1.13
CA SER A 38 -9.41 -2.76 -2.00
C SER A 38 -8.21 -3.67 -2.23
N ALA A 39 -7.71 -3.64 -3.46
CA ALA A 39 -6.38 -4.11 -3.85
C ALA A 39 -5.42 -2.96 -4.22
N LEU A 40 -5.84 -1.69 -4.09
CA LEU A 40 -4.94 -0.54 -4.23
C LEU A 40 -3.95 -0.49 -3.06
N SER A 41 -2.85 0.23 -3.27
CA SER A 41 -1.92 0.49 -2.17
C SER A 41 -2.58 1.41 -1.13
N PRO A 42 -2.20 1.31 0.16
CA PRO A 42 -2.73 2.19 1.20
C PRO A 42 -2.56 3.68 0.88
N SER A 43 -1.44 4.10 0.28
CA SER A 43 -1.24 5.51 -0.09
C SER A 43 -2.24 5.99 -1.15
N GLN A 44 -2.61 5.15 -2.12
CA GLN A 44 -3.66 5.49 -3.10
C GLN A 44 -5.05 5.58 -2.45
N LEU A 45 -5.29 4.82 -1.37
CA LEU A 45 -6.55 4.89 -0.64
C LEU A 45 -6.69 6.21 0.13
N VAL A 46 -5.59 6.77 0.65
CA VAL A 46 -5.59 8.11 1.25
C VAL A 46 -6.05 9.17 0.25
N GLU A 47 -5.57 9.11 -1.00
CA GLU A 47 -5.97 10.04 -2.07
C GLU A 47 -7.48 9.97 -2.38
N HIS A 48 -8.12 8.83 -2.07
CA HIS A 48 -9.56 8.64 -2.19
C HIS A 48 -10.35 9.00 -0.91
N GLY A 49 -9.69 9.49 0.14
CA GLY A 49 -10.31 9.81 1.43
C GLY A 49 -10.76 8.56 2.20
N ILE A 50 -10.14 7.40 1.96
CA ILE A 50 -10.51 6.13 2.57
C ILE A 50 -9.61 5.86 3.76
N ASN A 51 -10.21 5.71 4.95
CA ASN A 51 -9.52 5.42 6.21
C ASN A 51 -9.80 4.02 6.74
N GLU A 52 -10.89 3.36 6.33
CA GLU A 52 -11.18 1.97 6.71
C GLU A 52 -11.53 1.14 5.47
N TYR A 53 -10.93 -0.04 5.37
CA TYR A 53 -11.20 -0.94 4.25
C TYR A 53 -10.80 -2.38 4.58
N TYR A 54 -11.24 -3.30 3.72
CA TYR A 54 -10.82 -4.69 3.72
C TYR A 54 -9.77 -4.92 2.63
N GLY A 55 -8.57 -5.31 3.03
CA GLY A 55 -7.50 -5.76 2.14
C GLY A 55 -7.66 -7.24 1.79
N LEU A 56 -7.41 -7.58 0.52
CA LEU A 56 -7.49 -8.94 -0.01
C LEU A 56 -6.15 -9.66 0.17
N GLU A 57 -6.18 -10.86 0.77
CA GLU A 57 -5.01 -11.76 0.81
C GLU A 57 -4.96 -12.59 -0.47
N LEU A 58 -4.45 -11.96 -1.55
CA LEU A 58 -4.35 -12.61 -2.85
C LEU A 58 -3.17 -13.60 -2.87
N PRO A 59 -3.37 -14.85 -3.33
CA PRO A 59 -2.28 -15.79 -3.53
C PRO A 59 -1.25 -15.23 -4.52
N ARG A 60 0.03 -15.50 -4.26
CA ARG A 60 1.11 -15.14 -5.19
C ARG A 60 0.92 -15.87 -6.53
N ASP A 61 1.41 -15.26 -7.60
CA ASP A 61 1.44 -15.82 -8.95
C ASP A 61 0.08 -16.26 -9.51
N THR A 62 -1.00 -15.71 -8.96
CA THR A 62 -2.37 -15.99 -9.40
C THR A 62 -2.94 -14.78 -10.13
N VAL A 63 -3.46 -15.00 -11.33
CA VAL A 63 -4.17 -13.99 -12.12
C VAL A 63 -5.67 -14.25 -12.01
N PHE A 64 -6.42 -13.23 -11.60
CA PHE A 64 -7.88 -13.26 -11.56
C PHE A 64 -8.44 -12.43 -12.71
N GLU A 65 -9.18 -13.07 -13.61
CA GLU A 65 -9.80 -12.39 -14.75
C GLU A 65 -11.13 -11.74 -14.36
N THR A 66 -11.89 -12.40 -13.47
CA THR A 66 -13.24 -11.96 -13.07
C THR A 66 -13.43 -11.96 -11.55
N GLY A 67 -14.47 -11.27 -11.06
CA GLY A 67 -14.84 -11.30 -9.65
C GLY A 67 -15.25 -12.70 -9.18
N LEU A 68 -15.84 -13.51 -10.06
CA LEU A 68 -16.19 -14.90 -9.76
C LEU A 68 -14.97 -15.77 -9.45
N ASP A 69 -13.83 -15.53 -10.10
CA ASP A 69 -12.61 -16.30 -9.86
C ASP A 69 -12.07 -16.04 -8.44
N ILE A 70 -12.17 -14.79 -7.99
CA ILE A 70 -11.81 -14.39 -6.62
C ILE A 70 -12.78 -15.03 -5.61
N ILE A 71 -14.10 -15.00 -5.89
CA ILE A 71 -15.13 -15.61 -5.03
C ILE A 71 -14.94 -17.11 -4.88
N LYS A 72 -14.66 -17.82 -5.99
CA LYS A 72 -14.40 -19.27 -5.97
C LYS A 72 -13.16 -19.62 -5.15
N SER A 73 -12.15 -18.75 -5.18
CA SER A 73 -10.92 -18.92 -4.40
C SER A 73 -11.13 -18.73 -2.89
N ASN A 74 -12.26 -18.12 -2.49
CA ASN A 74 -12.66 -17.93 -1.09
C ASN A 74 -11.51 -17.45 -0.19
N ILE A 75 -10.84 -16.40 -0.67
CA ILE A 75 -9.66 -15.83 -0.03
C ILE A 75 -10.00 -15.18 1.31
N ASN A 76 -8.97 -14.95 2.12
CA ASN A 76 -9.12 -14.17 3.33
C ASN A 76 -9.14 -12.69 3.01
N VAL A 77 -9.88 -11.96 3.84
CA VAL A 77 -9.85 -10.50 3.92
C VAL A 77 -9.59 -10.07 5.34
N TYR A 78 -8.82 -9.00 5.48
CA TYR A 78 -8.49 -8.38 6.76
C TYR A 78 -8.93 -6.93 6.73
N LYS A 79 -9.53 -6.48 7.84
CA LYS A 79 -9.91 -5.10 8.00
C LYS A 79 -8.69 -4.29 8.40
N TYR A 80 -8.52 -3.12 7.81
CA TYR A 80 -7.45 -2.19 8.13
C TYR A 80 -8.04 -0.82 8.46
N CYS A 81 -7.39 -0.15 9.41
CA CYS A 81 -7.52 1.28 9.65
C CYS A 81 -6.27 1.98 9.09
N LEU A 82 -6.48 3.08 8.39
CA LEU A 82 -5.48 3.85 7.68
C LEU A 82 -5.57 5.29 8.16
N THR A 83 -4.45 5.79 8.67
CA THR A 83 -4.33 7.17 9.14
C THR A 83 -3.21 7.86 8.38
N ALA A 84 -3.54 8.93 7.65
CA ALA A 84 -2.53 9.84 7.10
C ALA A 84 -2.16 10.87 8.18
N LEU A 85 -0.86 11.05 8.43
CA LEU A 85 -0.38 11.98 9.43
C LEU A 85 -0.02 13.33 8.81
N GLU A 86 -0.98 14.25 8.80
CA GLU A 86 -0.77 15.64 8.39
C GLU A 86 0.23 16.36 9.30
N ILE A 87 0.30 15.96 10.57
CA ILE A 87 1.26 16.46 11.55
C ILE A 87 2.17 15.29 11.93
N TYR A 88 3.45 15.42 11.61
CA TYR A 88 4.44 14.40 11.97
C TYR A 88 4.68 14.41 13.48
N PRO A 89 4.37 13.31 14.21
CA PRO A 89 4.62 13.24 15.64
C PRO A 89 6.13 13.34 15.89
N LEU A 90 6.53 14.38 16.63
CA LEU A 90 7.94 14.69 16.92
C LEU A 90 8.68 13.53 17.61
N ASP A 91 7.93 12.70 18.34
CA ASP A 91 8.45 11.56 19.09
C ASP A 91 8.76 10.33 18.20
N ASN A 92 8.22 10.27 16.98
CA ASN A 92 8.43 9.15 16.03
C ASN A 92 9.63 9.39 15.08
N ARG A 93 10.63 10.16 15.51
CA ARG A 93 11.72 10.63 14.65
C ARG A 93 12.94 9.72 14.53
N ASN A 94 12.99 8.54 15.16
CA ASN A 94 14.31 7.98 15.47
C ASN A 94 14.74 6.71 14.72
N ASP A 95 13.87 6.03 13.96
CA ASP A 95 14.28 4.86 13.17
C ASP A 95 13.75 4.92 11.73
N PHE A 96 14.34 5.83 10.93
CA PHE A 96 14.08 5.90 9.50
C PHE A 96 14.85 4.82 8.76
N ILE A 97 14.25 4.26 7.70
CA ILE A 97 14.94 3.42 6.71
C ILE A 97 14.46 3.75 5.30
N ILE A 98 15.29 3.46 4.31
CA ILE A 98 14.89 3.46 2.90
C ILE A 98 14.80 2.02 2.40
N VAL A 99 13.70 1.67 1.74
CA VAL A 99 13.52 0.38 1.06
C VAL A 99 13.38 0.61 -0.44
N SER A 100 14.48 0.44 -1.17
CA SER A 100 14.53 0.60 -2.62
C SER A 100 15.78 -0.04 -3.21
N ARG A 101 15.66 -0.53 -4.46
CA ARG A 101 16.81 -0.96 -5.29
C ARG A 101 17.24 0.11 -6.28
N HIS A 102 16.42 1.14 -6.46
CA HIS A 102 16.62 2.14 -7.50
C HIS A 102 17.52 3.28 -6.98
N LYS A 103 18.77 3.31 -7.46
CA LYS A 103 19.80 4.26 -6.98
C LYS A 103 19.37 5.72 -7.13
N GLY A 104 18.73 6.07 -8.25
CA GLY A 104 18.22 7.42 -8.46
C GLY A 104 17.16 7.81 -7.43
N THR A 105 16.28 6.88 -7.06
CA THR A 105 15.27 7.11 -6.00
C THR A 105 15.92 7.34 -4.64
N ILE A 106 16.90 6.51 -4.28
CA ILE A 106 17.66 6.66 -3.04
C ILE A 106 18.34 8.03 -2.99
N GLN A 107 18.96 8.45 -4.09
CA GLN A 107 19.62 9.75 -4.18
C GLN A 107 18.63 10.89 -3.97
N ILE A 108 17.49 10.89 -4.68
CA ILE A 108 16.47 11.93 -4.52
C ILE A 108 15.95 11.96 -3.08
N LEU A 109 15.67 10.81 -2.46
CA LEU A 109 15.21 10.79 -1.07
C LEU A 109 16.21 11.43 -0.11
N LYS A 110 17.51 11.22 -0.31
CA LYS A 110 18.56 11.85 0.51
C LYS A 110 18.72 13.33 0.24
N GLU A 111 18.47 13.78 -0.99
CA GLU A 111 18.52 15.20 -1.37
C GLU A 111 17.32 15.97 -0.80
N GLU A 112 16.10 15.44 -0.97
CA GLU A 112 14.84 16.05 -0.53
C GLU A 112 14.66 15.99 0.99
N PHE A 113 15.13 14.92 1.63
CA PHE A 113 15.00 14.70 3.06
C PHE A 113 16.37 14.52 3.72
N PRO A 114 17.01 15.61 4.20
CA PRO A 114 18.35 15.55 4.79
C PRO A 114 18.48 14.58 5.96
N PHE A 115 17.39 14.32 6.71
CA PHE A 115 17.38 13.34 7.80
C PHE A 115 17.51 11.89 7.31
N LEU A 116 17.33 11.61 6.02
CA LEU A 116 17.54 10.30 5.40
C LEU A 116 18.98 10.07 4.91
N LYS A 117 19.88 11.05 5.05
CA LYS A 117 21.22 10.97 4.43
C LYS A 117 22.02 9.74 4.86
N ASP A 118 21.95 9.39 6.14
CA ASP A 118 22.77 8.35 6.77
C ASP A 118 21.94 7.15 7.28
N VAL A 119 20.69 7.04 6.84
CA VAL A 119 19.80 5.95 7.28
C VAL A 119 20.12 4.63 6.56
N PRO A 120 19.82 3.47 7.18
CA PRO A 120 19.93 2.18 6.53
C PRO A 120 19.11 2.10 5.23
N ILE A 121 19.70 1.47 4.21
CA ILE A 121 19.06 1.22 2.91
C ILE A 121 18.94 -0.29 2.72
N PHE A 122 17.75 -0.74 2.36
CA PHE A 122 17.44 -2.13 2.11
C PHE A 122 16.89 -2.34 0.71
N GLU A 123 17.45 -3.30 -0.02
CA GLU A 123 16.93 -3.73 -1.32
C GLU A 123 15.76 -4.72 -1.20
N ARG A 124 15.71 -5.41 -0.06
CA ARG A 124 14.72 -6.39 0.38
C ARG A 124 14.65 -6.30 1.89
N VAL A 125 13.47 -6.54 2.43
CA VAL A 125 13.21 -6.51 3.86
C VAL A 125 12.32 -7.70 4.23
N GLU A 126 12.47 -8.15 5.46
CA GLU A 126 11.53 -8.99 6.19
C GLU A 126 10.82 -8.13 7.25
N SER A 127 9.74 -8.64 7.86
CA SER A 127 8.97 -7.90 8.87
C SER A 127 9.84 -7.39 10.04
N SER A 128 10.86 -8.16 10.46
CA SER A 128 11.78 -7.74 11.52
C SER A 128 12.64 -6.52 11.16
N ASP A 129 12.89 -6.28 9.87
CA ASP A 129 13.72 -5.17 9.42
C ASP A 129 12.97 -3.83 9.47
N ILE A 130 11.64 -3.86 9.43
CA ILE A 130 10.78 -2.68 9.30
C ILE A 130 9.92 -2.41 10.54
N LYS A 131 9.85 -3.38 11.46
CA LYS A 131 9.06 -3.25 12.68
C LYS A 131 9.53 -2.09 13.55
N GLY A 132 8.60 -1.22 13.97
CA GLY A 132 8.92 -0.05 14.79
C GLY A 132 9.56 1.11 14.02
N LYS A 133 9.62 1.04 12.68
CA LYS A 133 10.38 2.00 11.85
C LYS A 133 9.48 2.85 10.99
N HIS A 134 10.01 3.99 10.57
CA HIS A 134 9.44 4.77 9.48
C HIS A 134 10.15 4.39 8.17
N VAL A 135 9.40 3.76 7.27
CA VAL A 135 9.90 3.30 5.98
C VAL A 135 9.58 4.28 4.86
N PHE A 136 10.60 4.70 4.11
CA PHE A 136 10.46 5.36 2.82
C PHE A 136 10.72 4.36 1.69
N GLY A 137 9.76 4.19 0.77
CA GLY A 137 9.99 3.30 -0.38
C GLY A 137 8.74 2.64 -0.94
N THR A 138 8.90 1.45 -1.50
CA THR A 138 7.81 0.59 -1.95
C THR A 138 7.77 -0.68 -1.12
N LEU A 139 6.69 -0.90 -0.37
CA LEU A 139 6.46 -2.14 0.38
C LEU A 139 5.24 -2.90 -0.16
N PRO A 140 5.25 -4.24 -0.13
CA PRO A 140 4.03 -5.03 -0.25
C PRO A 140 3.04 -4.64 0.85
N HIS A 141 1.76 -4.58 0.52
CA HIS A 141 0.69 -4.13 1.44
C HIS A 141 0.77 -4.82 2.82
N HIS A 142 0.87 -6.15 2.86
CA HIS A 142 0.93 -6.89 4.12
C HIS A 142 2.10 -6.49 5.03
N MET A 143 3.21 -5.98 4.47
CA MET A 143 4.36 -5.51 5.23
C MET A 143 4.19 -4.07 5.74
N ILE A 144 3.33 -3.26 5.11
CA ILE A 144 3.07 -1.88 5.58
C ILE A 144 2.47 -1.89 6.99
N ALA A 145 1.67 -2.91 7.31
CA ALA A 145 1.10 -3.06 8.65
C ALA A 145 2.13 -3.48 9.73
N ASP A 146 3.35 -3.88 9.34
CA ASP A 146 4.40 -4.26 10.27
C ASP A 146 5.27 -3.06 10.69
N CYS A 147 5.31 -1.98 9.90
CA CYS A 147 6.03 -0.75 10.23
C CYS A 147 5.15 0.27 10.95
N ASP A 148 5.77 1.19 11.69
CA ASP A 148 5.03 2.23 12.42
C ASP A 148 4.50 3.29 11.46
N LEU A 149 5.33 3.69 10.50
CA LEU A 149 5.00 4.69 9.49
C LEU A 149 5.54 4.28 8.14
N TYR A 150 4.78 4.59 7.09
CA TYR A 150 5.16 4.35 5.71
C TYR A 150 4.96 5.59 4.86
N THR A 151 6.02 6.04 4.20
CA THR A 151 5.97 7.03 3.13
C THR A 151 6.20 6.33 1.80
N SER A 152 5.14 6.24 0.99
CA SER A 152 5.23 5.61 -0.32
C SER A 152 6.08 6.43 -1.27
N VAL A 153 6.94 5.72 -2.00
CA VAL A 153 7.75 6.27 -3.08
C VAL A 153 7.54 5.39 -4.31
N SER A 154 7.18 6.00 -5.44
CA SER A 154 6.98 5.32 -6.71
C SER A 154 7.50 6.16 -7.88
N ILE A 155 7.59 5.55 -9.06
CA ILE A 155 7.97 6.24 -10.30
C ILE A 155 6.82 6.07 -11.29
N LYS A 156 6.27 7.17 -11.77
CA LYS A 156 5.17 7.18 -12.73
C LYS A 156 5.59 6.47 -14.02
N GLY A 157 4.80 5.47 -14.42
CA GLY A 157 5.01 4.71 -15.66
C GLY A 157 6.28 3.87 -15.67
N PHE A 158 6.77 3.43 -14.51
CA PHE A 158 8.00 2.62 -14.41
C PHE A 158 7.90 1.30 -15.20
N ASP A 159 8.85 1.10 -16.12
CA ASP A 159 9.07 -0.13 -16.88
C ASP A 159 10.38 -0.78 -16.44
N TYR A 160 10.30 -1.93 -15.79
CA TYR A 160 11.46 -2.63 -15.23
C TYR A 160 12.54 -2.97 -16.27
N ASN A 161 12.18 -3.06 -17.56
CA ASN A 161 13.12 -3.37 -18.64
C ASN A 161 13.89 -2.14 -19.15
N LYS A 162 13.45 -0.93 -18.80
CA LYS A 162 13.97 0.33 -19.35
C LYS A 162 14.43 1.31 -18.29
N ASP A 163 13.75 1.34 -17.15
CA ASP A 163 13.90 2.39 -16.15
C ASP A 163 14.79 1.97 -14.96
N GLY A 164 15.49 0.84 -15.04
CA GLY A 164 16.30 0.33 -13.93
C GLY A 164 17.47 1.25 -13.51
N ASP A 165 17.97 2.05 -14.44
CA ASP A 165 19.02 3.05 -14.26
C ASP A 165 18.52 4.49 -14.45
N LEU A 166 17.20 4.70 -14.45
CA LEU A 166 16.57 6.02 -14.64
C LEU A 166 17.12 7.02 -13.60
N ASN A 167 17.53 8.19 -14.06
CA ASN A 167 18.16 9.22 -13.21
C ASN A 167 17.95 10.64 -13.77
N GLY A 168 18.52 11.63 -13.10
CA GLY A 168 18.51 13.01 -13.56
C GLY A 168 17.12 13.65 -13.59
N SER A 169 16.91 14.58 -14.53
CA SER A 169 15.66 15.37 -14.62
C SER A 169 14.44 14.50 -14.92
N GLU A 170 14.58 13.47 -15.77
CA GLU A 170 13.45 12.59 -16.09
C GLU A 170 12.95 11.86 -14.85
N LEU A 171 13.85 11.35 -14.01
CA LEU A 171 13.45 10.75 -12.74
C LEU A 171 12.76 11.77 -11.83
N LYS A 172 13.30 12.99 -11.72
CA LYS A 172 12.73 14.04 -10.87
C LYS A 172 11.30 14.41 -11.28
N GLU A 173 10.99 14.38 -12.56
CA GLU A 173 9.63 14.65 -13.07
C GLU A 173 8.67 13.46 -12.87
N ARG A 174 9.20 12.23 -12.77
CA ARG A 174 8.39 11.00 -12.68
C ARG A 174 8.26 10.46 -11.26
N ILE A 175 9.18 10.78 -10.36
CA ILE A 175 9.15 10.30 -8.98
C ILE A 175 7.94 10.89 -8.24
N GLN A 176 7.24 10.04 -7.51
CA GLN A 176 6.09 10.40 -6.69
C GLN A 176 6.39 9.96 -5.27
N ILE A 177 6.41 10.93 -4.36
CA ILE A 177 6.62 10.72 -2.92
C ILE A 177 5.33 11.17 -2.24
N ALA A 178 4.76 10.30 -1.40
CA ALA A 178 3.55 10.63 -0.68
C ALA A 178 3.75 11.88 0.18
N GLU A 179 2.76 12.78 0.16
CA GLU A 179 2.81 14.03 0.91
C GLU A 179 2.83 13.78 2.43
N TYR A 180 2.05 12.80 2.88
CA TYR A 180 1.93 12.43 4.29
C TYR A 180 2.34 10.96 4.49
N PRO A 181 3.11 10.66 5.55
CA PRO A 181 3.29 9.29 5.98
C PRO A 181 1.96 8.72 6.47
N ILE A 182 1.82 7.42 6.33
CA ILE A 182 0.64 6.70 6.76
C ILE A 182 0.96 5.68 7.83
N MET A 183 0.02 5.48 8.74
CA MET A 183 -0.03 4.38 9.67
C MET A 183 -1.12 3.41 9.21
N LEU A 184 -0.80 2.13 9.11
CA LEU A 184 -1.74 1.08 8.71
C LEU A 184 -1.87 0.06 9.83
N GLU A 185 -3.05 0.00 10.43
CA GLU A 185 -3.34 -0.93 11.51
C GLU A 185 -4.25 -2.03 11.02
N LYS A 186 -3.86 -3.29 11.25
CA LYS A 186 -4.73 -4.43 11.03
C LYS A 186 -5.69 -4.56 12.21
N LEU A 187 -6.99 -4.46 11.93
CA LEU A 187 -8.03 -4.62 12.95
C LEU A 187 -8.36 -6.11 13.13
N ASN A 188 -8.50 -6.53 14.39
CA ASN A 188 -8.85 -7.90 14.79
C ASN A 188 -10.35 -8.18 14.65
#